data_AF-A0A2N9NB14-F1
#
_entry.id   AF-A0A2N9NB14-F1
#
_cell.length_a   1.000
_cell.length_b   1.000
_cell.length_c   1.000
_cell.angle_alpha   90.00
_cell.angle_beta   90.00
_cell.angle_gamma   90.00
#
_symmetry.space_group_name_H-M   'P 1'
#
loop_
_entity.id
_entity.type
_entity.pdbx_description
1 polymer ?
#
loop_
_entity_poly.entity_id
_entity_poly.type
_entity_poly.pdbx_seq_one_letter_code
_entity_poly.pdbx_strand_id
1 'polypeptide(L)'
;MTLKSLRVFLLMLFALLPVALFAQEDFSADIVNNKDGGSQSHARIYVTKDKWRIEGLQEGRMSGAIITNLATRMSDVLMAERKMYMEFPQGQGPAGQQMWSFYHARNIDDACGDWLKLPYNQGGTCHKVGSDSVNGRSAVKYTGTNSKGETGSVWFDKKIAFPIKWEGEKGGSGELQNIKEGSQPASLFEIPSDYQKFQLPAGMSMPNMQPH
;
A
#
# COMPACT_ATOMS: atom_id res chain seq x y z
N MET A 1 -52.63 -37.60 -39.27
CA MET A 1 -52.37 -36.60 -40.34
C MET A 1 -52.77 -35.25 -39.77
N THR A 2 -51.93 -34.22 -39.62
CA THR A 2 -50.71 -33.84 -40.36
C THR A 2 -49.78 -33.00 -39.49
N LEU A 3 -48.50 -33.25 -39.75
CA LEU A 3 -47.28 -32.63 -39.26
C LEU A 3 -47.09 -31.19 -39.77
N LYS A 4 -46.34 -30.37 -39.02
CA LYS A 4 -45.40 -29.28 -39.44
C LYS A 4 -45.71 -27.87 -38.94
N SER A 5 -44.97 -27.44 -37.91
CA SER A 5 -44.18 -26.20 -38.01
C SER A 5 -42.97 -26.27 -37.07
N LEU A 6 -41.90 -26.87 -37.59
CA LEU A 6 -40.53 -26.68 -37.11
C LEU A 6 -40.11 -25.24 -37.45
N ARG A 7 -39.70 -24.42 -36.46
CA ARG A 7 -38.73 -23.32 -36.66
C ARG A 7 -38.35 -22.61 -35.36
N VAL A 8 -37.04 -22.46 -35.21
CA VAL A 8 -36.27 -21.57 -34.32
C VAL A 8 -35.99 -22.09 -32.90
N PHE A 9 -34.98 -22.97 -32.88
CA PHE A 9 -33.90 -22.97 -31.90
C PHE A 9 -33.47 -21.53 -31.55
N LEU A 10 -33.61 -21.11 -30.30
CA LEU A 10 -32.70 -20.15 -29.71
C LEU A 10 -32.51 -20.51 -28.23
N LEU A 11 -31.44 -21.24 -27.98
CA LEU A 11 -30.81 -21.39 -26.68
C LEU A 11 -30.64 -20.00 -26.05
N MET A 12 -31.49 -19.63 -25.08
CA MET A 12 -31.09 -18.66 -24.06
C MET A 12 -30.12 -19.36 -23.11
N LEU A 13 -28.89 -19.63 -23.60
CA LEU A 13 -27.76 -19.79 -22.73
C LEU A 13 -27.45 -18.38 -22.20
N PHE A 14 -28.05 -18.03 -21.07
CA PHE A 14 -27.68 -16.84 -20.33
C PHE A 14 -26.19 -17.02 -19.99
N ALA A 15 -25.33 -16.33 -20.74
CA ALA A 15 -23.91 -16.27 -20.44
C ALA A 15 -23.78 -15.64 -19.05
N LEU A 16 -23.59 -16.49 -18.03
CA LEU A 16 -23.00 -16.10 -16.76
C LEU A 16 -21.58 -15.63 -17.08
N LEU A 17 -21.46 -14.40 -17.55
CA LEU A 17 -20.19 -13.68 -17.57
C LEU A 17 -19.73 -13.67 -16.11
N PRO A 18 -18.61 -14.35 -15.77
CA PRO A 18 -18.06 -14.20 -14.44
C PRO A 18 -17.69 -12.73 -14.32
N VAL A 19 -18.42 -12.01 -13.48
CA VAL A 19 -18.00 -10.70 -13.01
C VAL A 19 -16.70 -10.97 -12.28
N ALA A 20 -15.57 -10.75 -12.94
CA ALA A 20 -14.27 -10.83 -12.33
C ALA A 20 -14.26 -9.75 -11.25
N LEU A 21 -14.51 -10.18 -10.01
CA LEU A 21 -14.20 -9.38 -8.84
C LEU A 21 -12.70 -9.18 -8.88
N PHE A 22 -12.26 -7.98 -9.27
CA PHE A 22 -10.88 -7.55 -9.11
C PHE A 22 -10.58 -7.48 -7.61
N ALA A 23 -10.20 -8.62 -7.04
CA ALA A 23 -9.54 -8.65 -5.74
C ALA A 23 -8.17 -8.03 -5.92
N GLN A 24 -7.71 -7.30 -4.91
CA GLN A 24 -6.33 -6.86 -4.83
C GLN A 24 -5.41 -8.09 -4.99
N GLU A 25 -4.66 -8.12 -6.07
CA GLU A 25 -3.68 -9.18 -6.31
C GLU A 25 -2.51 -9.02 -5.35
N ASP A 26 -2.03 -10.14 -4.80
CA ASP A 26 -0.79 -10.18 -4.06
C ASP A 26 0.37 -9.75 -4.97
N PHE A 27 1.36 -9.06 -4.43
CA PHE A 27 2.54 -8.67 -5.20
C PHE A 27 3.74 -8.37 -4.30
N SER A 28 4.90 -8.26 -4.93
CA SER A 28 6.11 -7.66 -4.35
C SER A 28 6.65 -6.56 -5.24
N ALA A 29 7.32 -5.57 -4.67
CA ALA A 29 7.93 -4.48 -5.41
C ALA A 29 9.12 -3.87 -4.65
N ASP A 30 10.01 -3.21 -5.37
CA ASP A 30 11.02 -2.35 -4.77
C ASP A 30 10.44 -0.93 -4.61
N ILE A 31 10.62 -0.33 -3.43
CA ILE A 31 10.28 1.06 -3.16
C ILE A 31 11.51 1.90 -3.47
N VAL A 32 11.35 2.85 -4.39
CA VAL A 32 12.40 3.81 -4.74
C VAL A 32 11.92 5.20 -4.33
N ASN A 33 12.53 5.75 -3.28
CA ASN A 33 12.30 7.11 -2.84
C ASN A 33 13.41 8.03 -3.34
N ASN A 34 13.01 9.16 -3.91
CA ASN A 34 13.91 10.26 -4.20
C ASN A 34 14.05 11.11 -2.94
N LYS A 35 15.22 11.06 -2.29
CA LYS A 35 15.61 12.05 -1.30
C LYS A 35 16.42 13.15 -1.98
N ASP A 36 16.21 14.40 -1.53
CA ASP A 36 17.12 15.49 -1.86
C ASP A 36 18.55 15.09 -1.44
N GLY A 37 19.49 15.09 -2.39
CA GLY A 37 20.88 14.66 -2.17
C GLY A 37 21.28 13.30 -2.77
N GLY A 38 20.41 12.62 -3.52
CA GLY A 38 20.80 11.53 -4.43
C GLY A 38 20.95 10.13 -3.81
N SER A 39 20.72 9.97 -2.50
CA SER A 39 20.67 8.64 -1.87
C SER A 39 19.27 8.02 -2.05
N GLN A 40 19.19 6.97 -2.88
CA GLN A 40 17.98 6.16 -3.00
C GLN A 40 17.87 5.24 -1.79
N SER A 41 16.75 5.34 -1.06
CA SER A 41 16.42 4.31 -0.08
C SER A 41 15.90 3.09 -0.85
N HIS A 42 16.60 1.97 -0.73
CA HIS A 42 16.11 0.68 -1.21
C HIS A 42 15.31 0.03 -0.10
N ALA A 43 13.99 0.00 -0.25
CA ALA A 43 13.12 -0.81 0.58
C ALA A 43 12.37 -1.79 -0.31
N ARG A 44 11.89 -2.89 0.25
CA ARG A 44 11.04 -3.84 -0.47
C ARG A 44 9.69 -3.92 0.19
N ILE A 45 8.64 -3.99 -0.62
CA ILE A 45 7.28 -4.22 -0.16
C ILE A 45 6.78 -5.58 -0.63
N TYR A 46 6.04 -6.24 0.25
CA TYR A 46 5.27 -7.45 -0.01
C TYR A 46 3.84 -7.17 0.41
N VAL A 47 2.88 -7.48 -0.45
CA VAL A 47 1.46 -7.23 -0.20
C VAL A 47 0.67 -8.49 -0.47
N THR A 48 -0.25 -8.76 0.42
CA THR A 48 -1.33 -9.73 0.29
C THR A 48 -2.66 -9.02 0.54
N LYS A 49 -3.77 -9.73 0.36
CA LYS A 49 -5.12 -9.20 0.63
C LYS A 49 -5.29 -8.50 1.98
N ASP A 50 -4.71 -9.04 3.06
CA ASP A 50 -4.95 -8.57 4.43
C ASP A 50 -3.67 -8.20 5.19
N LYS A 51 -2.49 -8.46 4.61
CA LYS A 51 -1.21 -8.15 5.21
C LYS A 51 -0.24 -7.58 4.21
N TRP A 52 0.73 -6.87 4.74
CA TRP A 52 1.77 -6.24 3.96
C TRP A 52 2.98 -6.04 4.85
N ARG A 53 4.13 -6.05 4.21
CA ARG A 53 5.43 -5.98 4.86
C ARG A 53 6.31 -5.03 4.09
N ILE A 54 6.93 -4.11 4.80
CA ILE A 54 7.98 -3.26 4.26
C ILE A 54 9.29 -3.59 4.93
N GLU A 55 10.29 -3.81 4.12
CA GLU A 55 11.63 -4.21 4.49
C GLU A 55 12.59 -3.06 4.22
N GLY A 56 13.22 -2.55 5.27
CA GLY A 56 14.31 -1.60 5.12
C GLY A 56 15.60 -2.35 4.76
N LEU A 57 16.26 -1.95 3.68
CA LEU A 57 17.56 -2.50 3.30
C LEU A 57 18.67 -1.48 3.58
N GLN A 58 19.71 -1.93 4.27
CA GLN A 58 20.97 -1.20 4.47
C GLN A 58 22.10 -2.07 3.91
N GLU A 59 22.88 -1.54 2.96
CA GLU A 59 23.93 -2.30 2.24
C GLU A 59 23.45 -3.65 1.68
N GLY A 60 22.19 -3.72 1.24
CA GLY A 60 21.57 -4.94 0.71
C GLY A 60 21.14 -5.97 1.78
N ARG A 61 21.31 -5.67 3.07
CA ARG A 61 20.84 -6.49 4.20
C ARG A 61 19.60 -5.88 4.86
N MET A 62 18.77 -6.74 5.43
CA MET A 62 17.61 -6.35 6.23
C MET A 62 18.04 -5.61 7.49
N SER A 63 17.77 -4.30 7.57
CA SER A 63 17.99 -3.50 8.79
C SER A 63 16.79 -3.55 9.73
N GLY A 64 15.58 -3.73 9.18
CA GLY A 64 14.34 -3.90 9.93
C GLY A 64 13.16 -4.14 9.01
N ALA A 65 12.01 -4.49 9.59
CA ALA A 65 10.78 -4.67 8.84
C ALA A 65 9.57 -4.10 9.58
N ILE A 66 8.56 -3.70 8.83
CA ILE A 66 7.25 -3.34 9.36
C ILE A 66 6.26 -4.34 8.76
N ILE A 67 5.64 -5.17 9.59
CA ILE A 67 4.53 -6.03 9.19
C ILE A 67 3.26 -5.33 9.63
N THR A 68 2.27 -5.23 8.76
CA THR A 68 0.98 -4.64 9.12
C THR A 68 -0.13 -5.59 8.74
N ASN A 69 -1.08 -5.76 9.66
CA ASN A 69 -2.24 -6.64 9.50
C ASN A 69 -3.51 -5.79 9.45
N LEU A 70 -4.11 -5.71 8.27
CA LEU A 70 -5.31 -4.91 7.99
C LEU A 70 -6.56 -5.45 8.68
N ALA A 71 -6.61 -6.75 8.97
CA ALA A 71 -7.73 -7.37 9.69
C ALA A 71 -7.72 -7.02 11.18
N THR A 72 -6.54 -7.06 11.83
CA THR A 72 -6.41 -6.74 13.26
C THR A 72 -6.15 -5.26 13.54
N ARG A 73 -5.83 -4.47 12.51
CA ARG A 73 -5.41 -3.06 12.61
C ARG A 73 -4.18 -2.85 13.48
N MET A 74 -3.25 -3.80 13.41
CA MET A 74 -1.98 -3.75 14.14
C MET A 74 -0.79 -3.67 13.17
N SER A 75 0.31 -3.11 13.65
CA SER A 75 1.59 -3.03 12.97
C SER A 75 2.71 -3.49 13.91
N ASP A 76 3.53 -4.43 13.47
CA ASP A 76 4.72 -4.92 14.16
C ASP A 76 5.96 -4.30 13.52
N VAL A 77 6.75 -3.59 14.32
CA VAL A 77 8.02 -2.99 13.93
C VAL A 77 9.15 -3.90 14.43
N LEU A 78 9.81 -4.58 13.49
CA LEU A 78 10.88 -5.54 13.71
C LEU A 78 12.24 -4.86 13.62
N MET A 79 13.02 -4.93 14.70
CA MET A 79 14.39 -4.42 14.80
C MET A 79 15.35 -5.59 14.61
N ALA A 80 15.84 -5.79 13.38
CA ALA A 80 16.52 -7.02 13.00
C ALA A 80 17.83 -7.27 13.77
N GLU A 81 18.64 -6.22 13.93
CA GLU A 81 19.92 -6.30 14.65
C GLU A 81 19.75 -6.67 16.14
N ARG A 82 18.62 -6.28 16.73
CA ARG A 82 18.34 -6.48 18.15
C ARG A 82 17.49 -7.72 18.44
N LYS A 83 16.94 -8.36 17.40
CA LYS A 83 15.96 -9.45 17.52
C LYS A 83 14.82 -9.08 18.48
N MET A 84 14.29 -7.88 18.29
CA MET A 84 13.18 -7.36 19.07
C MET A 84 12.09 -6.84 18.15
N TYR A 85 10.85 -6.83 18.62
CA TYR A 85 9.75 -6.17 17.92
C TYR A 85 8.90 -5.34 18.88
N MET A 86 8.26 -4.31 18.35
CA MET A 86 7.22 -3.55 19.05
C MET A 86 5.93 -3.60 18.24
N GLU A 87 4.82 -3.64 18.94
CA GLU A 87 3.49 -3.70 18.33
C GLU A 87 2.77 -2.37 18.58
N PHE A 88 2.15 -1.83 17.55
CA PHE A 88 1.39 -0.57 17.59
C PHE A 88 0.05 -0.75 16.89
N PRO A 89 -1.02 -0.05 17.31
CA PRO A 89 -2.17 0.15 16.47
C PRO A 89 -1.76 0.83 15.16
N GLN A 90 -2.42 0.48 14.06
CA GLN A 90 -2.20 1.12 12.77
C GLN A 90 -2.38 2.64 12.85
N GLY A 91 -1.52 3.38 12.13
CA GLY A 91 -1.46 4.84 12.19
C GLY A 91 -0.81 5.40 13.45
N GLN A 92 -0.38 4.54 14.39
CA GLN A 92 0.35 4.92 15.61
C GLN A 92 1.79 4.38 15.57
N GLY A 93 2.66 4.97 16.39
CA GLY A 93 4.08 4.61 16.48
C GLY A 93 4.97 5.18 15.36
N PRO A 94 6.28 4.89 15.38
CA PRO A 94 7.27 5.49 14.45
C PRO A 94 6.98 5.17 12.98
N ALA A 95 6.40 4.01 12.70
CA ALA A 95 5.99 3.58 11.37
C ALA A 95 4.64 4.18 10.92
N GLY A 96 3.79 4.57 11.87
CA GLY A 96 2.38 4.88 11.64
C GLY A 96 2.11 6.23 10.96
N GLN A 97 3.01 7.22 11.04
CA GLN A 97 2.71 8.53 10.44
C GLN A 97 3.11 8.66 8.98
N GLN A 98 4.29 8.14 8.60
CA GLN A 98 4.83 8.35 7.26
C GLN A 98 4.26 7.34 6.24
N MET A 99 3.96 6.13 6.68
CA MET A 99 3.46 5.07 5.81
C MET A 99 1.95 5.16 5.59
N TRP A 100 1.19 5.49 6.65
CA TRP A 100 -0.27 5.52 6.64
C TRP A 100 -0.82 6.38 5.51
N SER A 101 -0.25 7.55 5.23
CA SER A 101 -0.70 8.46 4.17
C SER A 101 -0.77 7.85 2.76
N PHE A 102 0.05 6.85 2.42
CA PHE A 102 0.07 6.30 1.07
C PHE A 102 -1.10 5.33 0.79
N TYR A 103 -1.64 4.65 1.82
CA TYR A 103 -2.41 3.42 1.61
C TYR A 103 -3.88 3.50 2.05
N HIS A 104 -4.42 4.72 2.24
CA HIS A 104 -5.79 4.94 2.74
C HIS A 104 -6.92 4.80 1.73
N ALA A 105 -6.61 4.56 0.46
CA ALA A 105 -7.67 4.42 -0.53
C ALA A 105 -8.21 2.98 -0.52
N ARG A 106 -9.27 2.73 0.27
CA ARG A 106 -9.98 1.42 0.22
C ARG A 106 -10.67 1.20 -1.13
N ASN A 107 -11.02 2.30 -1.79
CA ASN A 107 -11.48 2.33 -3.16
C ASN A 107 -10.58 3.26 -3.96
N ILE A 108 -9.78 2.71 -4.87
CA ILE A 108 -8.86 3.49 -5.71
C ILE A 108 -9.59 4.43 -6.68
N ASP A 109 -10.87 4.17 -6.98
CA ASP A 109 -11.68 5.00 -7.85
C ASP A 109 -12.41 6.14 -7.12
N ASP A 110 -12.39 6.10 -5.78
CA ASP A 110 -12.94 7.11 -4.88
C ASP A 110 -11.99 7.36 -3.70
N ALA A 111 -10.71 7.62 -4.01
CA ALA A 111 -9.68 7.81 -2.99
C ALA A 111 -9.94 9.05 -2.12
N CYS A 112 -10.55 10.10 -2.68
CA CYS A 112 -10.77 11.36 -1.99
C CYS A 112 -11.67 11.23 -0.75
N GLY A 113 -12.71 10.38 -0.81
CA GLY A 113 -13.62 10.19 0.30
C GLY A 113 -12.96 9.64 1.57
N ASP A 114 -11.94 8.80 1.42
CA ASP A 114 -11.16 8.29 2.56
C ASP A 114 -10.03 9.26 2.94
N TRP A 115 -9.39 9.89 1.96
CA TRP A 115 -8.25 10.77 2.20
C TRP A 115 -8.58 12.07 2.92
N LEU A 116 -9.72 12.69 2.64
CA LEU A 116 -10.14 13.92 3.31
C LEU A 116 -10.51 13.70 4.78
N LYS A 117 -10.69 12.44 5.21
CA LYS A 117 -10.94 12.08 6.62
C LYS A 117 -9.65 11.95 7.44
N LEU A 118 -8.49 11.95 6.77
CA LEU A 118 -7.20 11.85 7.46
C LEU A 118 -6.88 13.17 8.18
N PRO A 119 -6.42 13.12 9.45
CA PRO A 119 -6.03 14.33 10.19
C PRO A 119 -5.01 15.20 9.44
N TYR A 120 -4.05 14.57 8.74
CA TYR A 120 -3.04 15.29 7.96
C TYR A 120 -3.64 16.09 6.78
N ASN A 121 -4.78 15.66 6.22
CA ASN A 121 -5.47 16.29 5.10
C ASN A 121 -6.65 17.16 5.54
N GLN A 122 -6.89 17.32 6.83
CA GLN A 122 -8.03 18.07 7.34
C GLN A 122 -7.95 19.54 6.87
N GLY A 123 -9.01 20.01 6.20
CA GLY A 123 -9.05 21.36 5.62
C GLY A 123 -8.30 21.52 4.28
N GLY A 124 -7.70 20.45 3.76
CA GLY A 124 -7.07 20.41 2.44
C GLY A 124 -8.06 20.08 1.32
N THR A 125 -7.51 19.77 0.13
CA THR A 125 -8.29 19.41 -1.06
C THR A 125 -7.93 18.03 -1.60
N CYS A 126 -8.81 17.44 -2.39
CA CYS A 126 -8.53 16.24 -3.16
C CYS A 126 -9.34 16.22 -4.45
N HIS A 127 -8.69 15.86 -5.55
CA HIS A 127 -9.25 15.83 -6.89
C HIS A 127 -8.77 14.59 -7.64
N LYS A 128 -9.70 13.83 -8.23
CA LYS A 128 -9.39 12.81 -9.23
C LYS A 128 -9.00 13.52 -10.53
N VAL A 129 -7.75 13.35 -10.96
CA VAL A 129 -7.26 13.94 -12.22
C VAL A 129 -7.74 13.11 -13.40
N GLY A 130 -7.64 11.78 -13.30
CA GLY A 130 -8.09 10.87 -14.35
C GLY A 130 -7.17 9.67 -14.54
N SER A 131 -7.32 9.01 -15.70
CA SER A 131 -6.46 7.89 -16.08
C SER A 131 -5.08 8.37 -16.49
N ASP A 132 -4.06 7.56 -16.18
CA ASP A 132 -2.65 7.82 -16.50
C ASP A 132 -1.92 6.47 -16.70
N SER A 133 -0.61 6.52 -16.92
CA SER A 133 0.27 5.35 -16.94
C SER A 133 1.56 5.59 -16.18
N VAL A 134 1.99 4.60 -15.40
CA VAL A 134 3.28 4.62 -14.67
C VAL A 134 4.01 3.31 -14.99
N ASN A 135 5.23 3.41 -15.53
CA ASN A 135 6.06 2.25 -15.87
C ASN A 135 5.34 1.16 -16.68
N GLY A 136 4.52 1.58 -17.66
CA GLY A 136 3.74 0.69 -18.52
C GLY A 136 2.45 0.14 -17.89
N ARG A 137 2.13 0.52 -16.66
CA ARG A 137 0.93 0.07 -15.93
C ARG A 137 -0.16 1.14 -15.96
N SER A 138 -1.42 0.72 -16.11
CA SER A 138 -2.56 1.65 -16.11
C SER A 138 -2.86 2.14 -14.71
N ALA A 139 -2.92 3.45 -14.55
CA ALA A 139 -3.09 4.11 -13.27
C ALA A 139 -4.25 5.12 -13.25
N VAL A 140 -4.65 5.51 -12.05
CA VAL A 140 -5.52 6.67 -11.79
C VAL A 140 -4.74 7.68 -10.96
N LYS A 141 -4.64 8.92 -11.46
CA LYS A 141 -3.97 10.01 -10.76
C LYS A 141 -4.96 10.79 -9.89
N TYR A 142 -4.53 11.11 -8.67
CA TYR A 142 -5.18 12.06 -7.78
C TYR A 142 -4.20 13.15 -7.37
N THR A 143 -4.71 14.35 -7.11
CA THR A 143 -3.95 15.49 -6.58
C THR A 143 -4.74 16.23 -5.52
N GLY A 144 -4.07 16.98 -4.66
CA GLY A 144 -4.72 17.71 -3.60
C GLY A 144 -3.73 18.45 -2.72
N THR A 145 -4.25 19.07 -1.67
CA THR A 145 -3.46 19.73 -0.63
C THR A 145 -3.69 19.10 0.73
N ASN A 146 -2.69 19.15 1.60
CA ASN A 146 -2.83 18.77 3.00
C ASN A 146 -3.33 19.94 3.87
N SER A 147 -3.44 19.72 5.19
CA SER A 147 -3.80 20.75 6.18
C SER A 147 -2.86 21.97 6.23
N LYS A 148 -1.65 21.86 5.68
CA LYS A 148 -0.66 22.94 5.57
C LYS A 148 -0.68 23.66 4.21
N GLY A 149 -1.60 23.27 3.32
CA GLY A 149 -1.69 23.81 1.96
C GLY A 149 -0.62 23.27 1.00
N GLU A 150 0.10 22.21 1.36
CA GLU A 150 1.15 21.63 0.53
C GLU A 150 0.55 20.70 -0.51
N THR A 151 0.96 20.87 -1.77
CA THR A 151 0.41 20.09 -2.89
C THR A 151 1.08 18.73 -3.00
N GLY A 152 0.30 17.71 -3.35
CA GLY A 152 0.81 16.38 -3.69
C GLY A 152 0.00 15.70 -4.79
N SER A 153 0.59 14.65 -5.35
CA SER A 153 -0.05 13.73 -6.28
C SER A 153 0.26 12.27 -5.93
N VAL A 154 -0.68 11.39 -6.23
CA VAL A 154 -0.50 9.94 -6.17
C VAL A 154 -1.05 9.29 -7.43
N TRP A 155 -0.51 8.13 -7.77
CA TRP A 155 -1.01 7.27 -8.82
C TRP A 155 -1.32 5.89 -8.25
N PHE A 156 -2.55 5.44 -8.44
CA PHE A 156 -2.98 4.09 -8.08
C PHE A 156 -2.98 3.20 -9.30
N ASP A 157 -2.34 2.04 -9.22
CA ASP A 157 -2.45 0.99 -10.22
C ASP A 157 -3.86 0.41 -10.21
N LYS A 158 -4.47 0.28 -11.39
CA LYS A 158 -5.84 -0.25 -11.51
C LYS A 158 -5.93 -1.76 -11.29
N LYS A 159 -4.85 -2.50 -11.52
CA LYS A 159 -4.84 -3.97 -11.45
C LYS A 159 -4.58 -4.45 -10.03
N ILE A 160 -3.50 -3.98 -9.40
CA ILE A 160 -3.15 -4.35 -8.02
C ILE A 160 -3.82 -3.46 -6.97
N ALA A 161 -4.62 -2.47 -7.39
CA ALA A 161 -5.35 -1.56 -6.53
C ALA A 161 -4.49 -0.89 -5.44
N PHE A 162 -3.32 -0.39 -5.84
CA PHE A 162 -2.28 0.06 -4.90
C PHE A 162 -1.56 1.32 -5.39
N PRO A 163 -1.12 2.23 -4.50
CA PRO A 163 -0.31 3.38 -4.90
C PRO A 163 1.05 2.91 -5.45
N ILE A 164 1.37 3.31 -6.67
CA ILE A 164 2.62 2.94 -7.36
C ILE A 164 3.54 4.13 -7.62
N LYS A 165 3.07 5.35 -7.40
CA LYS A 165 3.88 6.58 -7.50
C LYS A 165 3.29 7.68 -6.62
N TRP A 166 4.14 8.52 -6.06
CA TRP A 166 3.77 9.70 -5.29
C TRP A 166 4.76 10.84 -5.54
N GLU A 167 4.24 12.07 -5.51
CA GLU A 167 5.01 13.29 -5.68
C GLU A 167 4.49 14.37 -4.72
N GLY A 168 5.35 14.91 -3.86
CA GLY A 168 5.08 16.08 -3.03
C GLY A 168 5.80 17.32 -3.52
N GLU A 169 5.15 18.49 -3.45
CA GLU A 169 5.69 19.78 -3.92
C GLU A 169 6.97 20.20 -3.17
N LYS A 170 7.03 19.95 -1.86
CA LYS A 170 8.18 20.31 -0.99
C LYS A 170 9.12 19.14 -0.71
N GLY A 171 9.15 18.15 -1.61
CA GLY A 171 9.93 16.92 -1.45
C GLY A 171 9.08 15.72 -1.06
N GLY A 172 9.72 14.55 -1.04
CA GLY A 172 9.02 13.26 -0.89
C GLY A 172 8.35 12.84 -2.19
N SER A 173 9.16 12.37 -3.14
CA SER A 173 8.67 11.65 -4.32
C SER A 173 9.25 10.25 -4.37
N GLY A 174 8.54 9.35 -5.04
CA GLY A 174 8.97 7.97 -5.16
C GLY A 174 7.96 7.15 -5.93
N GLU A 175 8.35 5.91 -6.18
CA GLU A 175 7.54 4.95 -6.92
C GLU A 175 7.86 3.53 -6.53
N LEU A 176 6.97 2.63 -6.92
CA LEU A 176 7.21 1.20 -6.92
C LEU A 176 7.82 0.77 -8.26
N GLN A 177 8.93 0.06 -8.18
CA GLN A 177 9.60 -0.56 -9.32
C GLN A 177 9.60 -2.08 -9.17
N ASN A 178 9.87 -2.78 -10.28
CA ASN A 178 9.98 -4.24 -10.31
C ASN A 178 8.77 -4.95 -9.68
N ILE A 179 7.56 -4.44 -9.93
CA ILE A 179 6.31 -5.01 -9.42
C ILE A 179 6.14 -6.43 -9.99
N LYS A 180 6.08 -7.42 -9.11
CA LYS A 180 5.86 -8.83 -9.43
C LYS A 180 4.59 -9.30 -8.76
N GLU A 181 3.55 -9.46 -9.55
CA GLU A 181 2.25 -10.00 -9.14
C GLU A 181 2.37 -11.51 -8.85
N GLY A 182 1.65 -11.97 -7.84
CA GLY A 182 1.65 -13.35 -7.39
C GLY A 182 1.69 -13.48 -5.87
N SER A 183 1.32 -14.67 -5.39
CA SER A 183 1.23 -14.96 -3.96
C SER A 183 2.55 -14.75 -3.23
N GLN A 184 2.47 -14.17 -2.03
CA GLN A 184 3.62 -13.96 -1.16
C GLN A 184 3.69 -15.06 -0.08
N PRO A 185 4.89 -15.59 0.25
CA PRO A 185 5.03 -16.60 1.30
C PRO A 185 4.46 -16.12 2.65
N ALA A 186 3.64 -16.94 3.29
CA ALA A 186 3.02 -16.61 4.57
C ALA A 186 4.04 -16.25 5.67
N SER A 187 5.19 -16.93 5.65
CA SER A 187 6.30 -16.70 6.59
C SER A 187 6.90 -15.30 6.54
N LEU A 188 6.73 -14.55 5.44
CA LEU A 188 7.15 -13.14 5.39
C LEU A 188 6.37 -12.29 6.40
N PHE A 189 5.12 -12.66 6.70
CA PHE A 189 4.22 -11.89 7.54
C PHE A 189 4.13 -12.43 8.97
N GLU A 190 5.11 -13.23 9.37
CA GLU A 190 5.25 -13.76 10.73
C GLU A 190 6.44 -13.08 11.42
N ILE A 191 6.32 -12.90 12.73
CA ILE A 191 7.45 -12.45 13.56
C ILE A 191 8.39 -13.66 13.71
N PRO A 192 9.70 -13.53 13.42
CA PRO A 192 10.63 -14.63 13.60
C PRO A 192 10.65 -15.12 15.05
N SER A 193 10.76 -16.44 15.24
CA SER A 193 10.61 -17.07 16.57
C SER A 193 11.69 -16.68 17.58
N ASP A 194 12.83 -16.16 17.12
CA ASP A 194 13.92 -15.68 17.96
C ASP A 194 13.78 -14.20 18.36
N TYR A 195 12.67 -13.54 18.00
CA TYR A 195 12.42 -12.15 18.36
C TYR A 195 11.67 -12.04 19.69
N GLN A 196 12.06 -11.05 20.49
CA GLN A 196 11.41 -10.73 21.75
C GLN A 196 10.52 -9.49 21.63
N LYS A 197 9.33 -9.54 22.23
CA LYS A 197 8.45 -8.37 22.31
C LYS A 197 9.08 -7.35 23.24
N PHE A 198 9.34 -6.16 22.73
CA PHE A 198 9.74 -5.02 23.52
C PHE A 198 8.49 -4.21 23.90
N GLN A 199 8.28 -3.99 25.19
CA GLN A 199 7.23 -3.10 25.69
C GLN A 199 7.89 -1.81 26.16
N LEU A 200 7.42 -0.67 25.65
CA LEU A 200 7.86 0.63 26.14
C LEU A 200 7.41 0.81 27.59
N PRO A 201 8.30 1.18 28.51
CA PRO A 201 7.91 1.59 29.85
C PRO A 201 6.90 2.74 29.76
N ALA A 202 5.85 2.69 30.59
CA ALA A 202 4.83 3.74 30.63
C ALA A 202 5.48 5.12 30.84
N GLY A 203 5.19 6.07 29.94
CA GLY A 203 5.71 7.44 30.02
C GLY A 203 6.97 7.74 29.19
N MET A 204 7.61 6.75 28.54
CA MET A 204 8.66 7.02 27.56
C MET A 204 8.05 7.24 26.16
N SER A 205 8.26 8.43 25.59
CA SER A 205 8.15 8.63 24.14
C SER A 205 9.31 7.91 23.45
N MET A 206 9.04 7.21 22.35
CA MET A 206 10.08 6.64 21.49
C MET A 206 11.09 7.74 21.13
N PRO A 207 12.40 7.55 21.38
CA PRO A 207 13.39 8.44 20.82
C PRO A 207 13.20 8.46 19.31
N ASN A 208 13.30 9.65 18.72
CA ASN A 208 13.23 9.84 17.28
C ASN A 208 14.20 8.83 16.63
N MET A 209 13.66 7.78 15.99
CA MET A 209 14.47 6.84 15.20
C MET A 209 14.87 7.58 13.94
N GLN A 210 15.79 8.53 14.08
CA GLN A 210 16.42 9.16 12.94
C GLN A 210 17.22 8.07 12.23
N PRO A 211 17.01 7.85 10.92
CA PRO A 211 17.95 7.07 10.16
C PRO A 211 19.29 7.80 10.23
N HIS A 212 20.29 7.16 10.84
CA HIS A 212 21.69 7.56 10.67
C HIS A 212 22.09 7.44 9.20
#